data_AF-A0A6A3IQJ8-F1
#
_entry.id   AF-A0A6A3IQJ8-F1
#
_cell.length_a   1.000
_cell.length_b   1.000
_cell.length_c   1.000
_cell.angle_alpha   90.00
_cell.angle_beta   90.00
_cell.angle_gamma   90.00
#
_symmetry.space_group_name_H-M   'P 1'
#
loop_
_entity.id
_entity.type
_entity.pdbx_description
1 polymer ?
#
loop_
_entity_poly.entity_id
_entity_poly.type
_entity_poly.pdbx_seq_one_letter_code
_entity_poly.pdbx_strand_id
1 'polypeptide(L)'
;MQAYLNASGTQVLTASTLVLLPWSFKVFYGALSDCFPICGYRRRPYMIIGWTICVAMLLTMGCIYVGKPYFSDPSDRDISPNGYTPEIEARLNRAAASEGGIYVLLMMLAAFGYVLSDVCADGVVVELAQREPLTERGRTQSTIYATRTLAATIGQILTGVAFNGAEYGGSFDFSLSFPQLMLVLAACTAPILPVTWLYIEESPKPSVKFSQVHA
;
A
#
# COMPACT_ATOMS: atom_id res chain seq x y z
N MET A 1 -7.53 3.74 -12.83
CA MET A 1 -8.69 2.86 -12.59
C MET A 1 -9.96 3.30 -13.28
N GLN A 2 -10.38 4.57 -13.19
CA GLN A 2 -11.68 5.00 -13.73
C GLN A 2 -11.81 4.75 -15.23
N ALA A 3 -10.83 5.13 -16.05
CA ALA A 3 -10.85 4.85 -17.49
C ALA A 3 -10.69 3.34 -17.81
N TYR A 4 -9.81 2.65 -17.09
CA TYR A 4 -9.50 1.23 -17.32
C TYR A 4 -10.67 0.30 -17.02
N LEU A 5 -11.36 0.52 -15.89
CA LEU A 5 -12.48 -0.31 -15.44
C LEU A 5 -13.85 0.24 -15.87
N ASN A 6 -13.89 1.46 -16.41
CA ASN A 6 -15.11 2.26 -16.60
C ASN A 6 -16.01 2.28 -15.35
N ALA A 7 -15.37 2.32 -14.17
CA ALA A 7 -16.06 2.28 -12.89
C ALA A 7 -16.72 3.63 -12.59
N SER A 8 -17.88 3.61 -11.95
CA SER A 8 -18.55 4.84 -11.53
C SER A 8 -17.70 5.61 -10.51
N GLY A 9 -17.86 6.94 -10.44
CA GLY A 9 -17.12 7.75 -9.46
C GLY A 9 -17.31 7.25 -8.02
N THR A 10 -18.52 6.81 -7.68
CA THR A 10 -18.82 6.20 -6.38
C THR A 10 -18.03 4.91 -6.15
N GLN A 11 -17.92 4.02 -7.16
CA GLN A 11 -17.15 2.79 -7.02
C GLN A 11 -15.66 3.07 -6.78
N VAL A 12 -15.08 4.03 -7.51
CA VAL A 12 -13.67 4.43 -7.32
C VAL A 12 -13.43 5.04 -5.93
N LEU A 13 -14.36 5.87 -5.46
CA LEU A 13 -14.30 6.45 -4.12
C LEU A 13 -14.40 5.36 -3.04
N THR A 14 -15.36 4.45 -3.14
CA THR A 14 -15.50 3.34 -2.20
C THR A 14 -14.25 2.47 -2.16
N ALA A 15 -13.68 2.13 -3.32
CA ALA A 15 -12.43 1.38 -3.40
C ALA A 15 -11.26 2.13 -2.71
N SER A 16 -11.16 3.44 -2.93
CA SER A 16 -10.12 4.26 -2.31
C SER A 16 -10.27 4.33 -0.78
N THR A 17 -11.50 4.48 -0.29
CA THR A 17 -11.79 4.45 1.16
C THR A 17 -11.44 3.10 1.79
N LEU A 18 -11.72 1.99 1.12
CA LEU A 18 -11.35 0.66 1.61
C LEU A 18 -9.83 0.50 1.74
N VAL A 19 -9.07 0.97 0.75
CA VAL A 19 -7.59 0.92 0.80
C VAL A 19 -7.02 1.81 1.91
N LEU A 20 -7.70 2.91 2.26
CA LEU A 20 -7.30 3.80 3.37
C LEU A 20 -7.76 3.32 4.75
N LEU A 21 -8.74 2.43 4.83
CA LEU A 21 -9.30 1.92 6.09
C LEU A 21 -8.24 1.45 7.11
N PRO A 22 -7.16 0.75 6.72
CA PRO A 22 -6.16 0.29 7.68
C PRO A 22 -5.48 1.42 8.48
N TRP A 23 -5.41 2.63 7.92
CA TRP A 23 -4.87 3.80 8.63
C TRP A 23 -5.72 4.22 9.83
N SER A 24 -7.02 3.97 9.80
CA SER A 24 -7.90 4.21 10.95
C SER A 24 -7.58 3.31 12.14
N PHE A 25 -6.86 2.21 11.92
CA PHE A 25 -6.50 1.24 12.97
C PHE A 25 -5.11 1.48 13.59
N LYS A 26 -4.41 2.58 13.24
CA LYS A 26 -3.04 2.84 13.73
C LYS A 26 -2.92 2.78 15.26
N VAL A 27 -3.90 3.31 15.98
CA VAL A 27 -3.92 3.29 17.46
C VAL A 27 -3.92 1.85 18.00
N PHE A 28 -4.69 0.96 17.38
CA PHE A 28 -4.77 -0.45 17.80
C PHE A 28 -3.47 -1.20 17.51
N TYR A 29 -2.81 -0.94 16.38
CA TYR A 29 -1.50 -1.54 16.09
C TYR A 29 -0.43 -1.08 17.08
N GLY A 30 -0.47 0.20 17.48
CA GLY A 30 0.42 0.75 18.49
C GLY A 30 0.21 0.05 19.84
N ALA A 31 -1.04 -0.01 20.29
CA ALA A 31 -1.39 -0.70 21.52
C ALA A 31 -1.00 -2.19 21.50
N LEU A 32 -1.25 -2.89 20.38
CA LEU A 32 -0.92 -4.29 20.20
C LEU A 32 0.60 -4.53 20.33
N SER A 33 1.40 -3.77 19.58
CA SER A 33 2.87 -3.92 19.58
C SER A 33 3.50 -3.55 20.93
N ASP A 34 3.00 -2.49 21.60
CA ASP A 34 3.56 -2.06 22.88
C ASP A 34 3.17 -2.99 24.04
N CYS A 35 1.99 -3.62 24.01
CA CYS A 35 1.49 -4.46 25.11
C CYS A 35 1.89 -5.93 25.00
N PHE A 36 2.04 -6.46 23.78
CA PHE A 36 2.25 -7.89 23.54
C PHE A 36 3.59 -8.16 22.83
N PRO A 37 4.75 -8.08 23.52
CA PRO A 37 6.02 -8.40 22.88
C PRO A 37 6.08 -9.85 22.39
N ILE A 38 6.60 -10.04 21.18
CA ILE A 38 6.83 -11.35 20.58
C ILE A 38 8.31 -11.71 20.76
N CYS A 39 8.60 -12.85 21.40
CA CYS A 39 9.97 -13.28 21.71
C CYS A 39 10.81 -12.21 22.45
N GLY A 40 10.16 -11.36 23.26
CA GLY A 40 10.82 -10.27 24.02
C GLY A 40 11.02 -8.95 23.25
N TYR A 41 10.64 -8.90 21.98
CA TYR A 41 10.71 -7.69 21.15
C TYR A 41 9.30 -7.12 20.93
N ARG A 42 9.13 -5.81 21.16
CA ARG A 42 7.81 -5.15 21.05
C ARG A 42 7.49 -4.73 19.63
N ARG A 43 8.47 -4.36 18.80
CA ARG A 43 8.18 -3.70 17.52
C ARG A 43 8.75 -4.43 16.32
N ARG A 44 9.97 -4.94 16.44
CA ARG A 44 10.65 -5.61 15.32
C ARG A 44 9.89 -6.81 14.74
N PRO A 45 9.32 -7.74 15.55
CA PRO A 45 8.52 -8.85 15.01
C PRO A 45 7.28 -8.38 14.27
N TYR A 46 6.59 -7.35 14.79
CA TYR A 46 5.41 -6.78 14.14
C TYR A 46 5.74 -6.10 12.82
N MET A 47 6.88 -5.43 12.70
CA MET A 47 7.38 -4.89 11.42
C MET A 47 7.63 -6.01 10.40
N ILE A 48 8.24 -7.12 10.82
CA ILE A 48 8.48 -8.27 9.94
C ILE A 48 7.15 -8.90 9.50
N ILE A 49 6.20 -9.11 10.42
CA ILE A 49 4.88 -9.64 10.11
C ILE A 49 4.15 -8.74 9.11
N GLY A 50 4.10 -7.42 9.38
CA GLY A 50 3.43 -6.46 8.51
C GLY A 50 4.04 -6.41 7.11
N TRP A 51 5.37 -6.36 7.00
CA TRP A 51 6.05 -6.38 5.71
C TRP A 51 5.87 -7.72 4.98
N THR A 52 5.83 -8.85 5.70
CA THR A 52 5.60 -10.17 5.09
C THR A 52 4.20 -10.25 4.49
N ILE A 53 3.18 -9.77 5.21
CA ILE A 53 1.80 -9.67 4.71
C ILE A 53 1.76 -8.79 3.47
N CYS A 54 2.39 -7.61 3.52
CA CYS A 54 2.44 -6.68 2.39
C CYS A 54 3.07 -7.32 1.14
N VAL A 55 4.26 -7.90 1.28
CA VAL A 55 4.98 -8.58 0.18
C VAL A 55 4.16 -9.75 -0.37
N ALA A 56 3.56 -10.57 0.49
CA ALA A 56 2.72 -11.70 0.07
C ALA A 56 1.52 -11.23 -0.76
N MET A 57 0.83 -10.17 -0.33
CA MET A 57 -0.31 -9.61 -1.08
C MET A 57 0.13 -8.96 -2.40
N LEU A 58 1.28 -8.25 -2.42
CA LEU A 58 1.85 -7.69 -3.65
C LEU A 58 2.23 -8.79 -4.66
N LEU A 59 2.89 -9.86 -4.21
CA LEU A 59 3.20 -11.02 -5.05
C LEU A 59 1.94 -11.70 -5.57
N THR A 60 0.93 -11.86 -4.71
CA THR A 60 -0.36 -12.43 -5.11
C THR A 60 -1.01 -11.59 -6.22
N MET A 61 -1.06 -10.26 -6.06
CA MET A 61 -1.59 -9.37 -7.10
C MET A 61 -0.73 -9.36 -8.37
N GLY A 62 0.57 -9.56 -8.25
CA GLY A 62 1.51 -9.67 -9.38
C GLY A 62 1.37 -10.98 -10.16
N CYS A 63 0.92 -12.05 -9.51
CA CYS A 63 0.75 -13.38 -10.12
C CYS A 63 -0.67 -13.66 -10.59
N ILE A 64 -1.69 -12.93 -10.10
CA ILE A 64 -3.07 -13.08 -10.56
C ILE A 64 -3.25 -12.33 -11.89
N TYR A 65 -3.86 -13.02 -12.86
CA TYR A 65 -4.22 -12.44 -14.15
C TYR A 65 -5.17 -11.25 -13.99
N VAL A 66 -4.76 -10.09 -14.49
CA VAL A 66 -5.62 -8.91 -14.61
C VAL A 66 -6.61 -9.11 -15.75
N GLY A 67 -7.90 -9.02 -15.42
CA GLY A 67 -8.99 -8.99 -16.38
C GLY A 67 -8.78 -7.89 -17.44
N LYS A 68 -9.38 -8.06 -18.61
CA LYS A 68 -9.19 -7.14 -19.73
C LYS A 68 -9.79 -5.76 -19.41
N PRO A 69 -9.21 -4.65 -19.94
CA PRO A 69 -9.81 -3.33 -19.80
C PRO A 69 -11.24 -3.29 -20.35
N TYR A 70 -12.04 -2.32 -19.88
CA TYR A 70 -13.43 -2.14 -20.33
C TYR A 70 -13.53 -1.96 -21.85
N PHE A 71 -12.64 -1.14 -22.42
CA PHE A 71 -12.47 -0.98 -23.86
C PHE A 71 -11.33 -1.88 -24.34
N SER A 72 -11.67 -2.94 -25.08
CA SER A 72 -10.66 -3.84 -25.67
C SER A 72 -9.83 -3.13 -26.74
N ASP A 73 -10.44 -2.19 -27.48
CA ASP A 73 -9.77 -1.26 -28.38
C ASP A 73 -9.84 0.15 -27.76
N PRO A 74 -8.70 0.81 -27.46
CA PRO A 74 -8.69 2.14 -26.88
C PRO A 74 -9.42 3.20 -27.71
N SER A 75 -9.51 3.03 -29.03
CA SER A 75 -10.18 3.99 -29.93
C SER A 75 -11.69 4.08 -29.71
N ASP A 76 -12.31 3.04 -29.15
CA ASP A 76 -13.75 3.01 -28.87
C ASP A 76 -14.17 3.95 -27.73
N ARG A 77 -13.21 4.31 -26.87
CA ARG A 77 -13.46 5.19 -25.73
C ARG A 77 -13.92 6.57 -26.17
N ASP A 78 -13.44 7.04 -27.32
CA ASP A 78 -13.70 8.39 -27.82
C ASP A 78 -15.04 8.45 -28.61
N ILE A 79 -15.67 7.30 -28.85
CA ILE A 79 -16.97 7.19 -29.51
C ILE A 79 -18.08 7.35 -28.45
N SER A 80 -19.04 8.25 -28.70
CA SER A 80 -20.19 8.42 -27.81
C SER A 80 -21.06 7.16 -27.77
N PRO A 81 -21.73 6.84 -26.65
CA PRO A 81 -22.59 5.64 -26.55
C PRO A 81 -23.68 5.54 -27.61
N ASN A 82 -24.16 6.67 -28.12
CA ASN A 82 -25.17 6.72 -29.19
C ASN A 82 -24.62 6.30 -30.57
N GLY A 83 -23.30 6.25 -30.72
CA GLY A 83 -22.60 5.86 -31.95
C GLY A 83 -22.02 4.44 -31.91
N TYR A 84 -22.36 3.64 -30.90
CA TYR A 84 -21.86 2.27 -30.81
C TYR A 84 -22.49 1.39 -31.89
N THR A 85 -21.63 0.77 -32.71
CA THR A 85 -22.04 -0.29 -33.61
C THR A 85 -22.20 -1.60 -32.82
N PRO A 86 -22.96 -2.58 -33.33
CA PRO A 86 -23.11 -3.88 -32.67
C PRO A 86 -21.77 -4.58 -32.39
N GLU A 87 -20.76 -4.36 -33.23
CA GLU A 87 -19.42 -4.90 -33.06
C GLU A 87 -18.64 -4.21 -31.93
N ILE A 88 -18.86 -2.91 -31.69
CA ILE A 88 -18.31 -2.19 -30.53
C ILE A 88 -18.93 -2.77 -29.26
N GLU A 89 -20.25 -2.91 -29.26
CA GLU A 89 -20.96 -3.39 -28.08
C GLU A 89 -20.56 -4.82 -27.68
N ALA A 90 -20.32 -5.69 -28.67
CA ALA A 90 -19.89 -7.07 -28.43
C ALA A 90 -18.48 -7.20 -27.81
N ARG A 91 -17.59 -6.21 -27.98
CA ARG A 91 -16.21 -6.24 -27.45
C ARG A 91 -16.00 -5.47 -26.15
N LEU A 92 -17.04 -4.83 -25.62
CA LEU A 92 -17.01 -4.13 -24.34
C LEU A 92 -16.95 -5.13 -23.17
N ASN A 93 -15.94 -5.03 -22.31
CA ASN A 93 -15.91 -5.81 -21.07
C ASN A 93 -16.75 -5.13 -19.97
N ARG A 94 -18.06 -5.39 -19.98
CA ARG A 94 -18.98 -4.87 -18.95
C ARG A 94 -18.69 -5.39 -17.55
N ALA A 95 -17.96 -6.50 -17.42
CA ALA A 95 -17.58 -7.10 -16.14
C ALA A 95 -16.29 -6.50 -15.54
N ALA A 96 -15.57 -5.64 -16.28
CA ALA A 96 -14.28 -5.09 -15.86
C ALA A 96 -14.33 -4.49 -14.44
N ALA A 97 -15.37 -3.70 -14.13
CA ALA A 97 -15.53 -3.10 -12.80
C ALA A 97 -15.69 -4.13 -11.67
N SER A 98 -16.43 -5.23 -11.90
CA SER A 98 -16.59 -6.31 -10.92
C SER A 98 -15.32 -7.14 -10.75
N GLU A 99 -14.56 -7.35 -11.82
CA GLU A 99 -13.28 -8.06 -11.80
C GLU A 99 -12.21 -7.30 -10.98
N GLY A 100 -12.32 -5.96 -10.91
CA GLY A 100 -11.44 -5.12 -10.11
C GLY A 100 -11.59 -5.27 -8.58
N GLY A 101 -12.71 -5.81 -8.09
CA GLY A 101 -13.02 -5.86 -6.66
C GLY A 101 -12.04 -6.69 -5.83
N ILE A 102 -11.55 -7.81 -6.38
CA ILE A 102 -10.57 -8.66 -5.68
C ILE A 102 -9.25 -7.92 -5.45
N TYR A 103 -8.84 -7.06 -6.39
CA TYR A 103 -7.64 -6.24 -6.25
C TYR A 103 -7.80 -5.21 -5.14
N VAL A 104 -8.97 -4.57 -5.03
CA VAL A 104 -9.25 -3.63 -3.94
C VAL A 104 -9.11 -4.31 -2.57
N LEU A 105 -9.63 -5.54 -2.44
CA LEU A 105 -9.48 -6.33 -1.23
C LEU A 105 -8.00 -6.66 -0.95
N LEU A 106 -7.25 -7.12 -1.95
CA LEU A 106 -5.83 -7.45 -1.80
C LEU A 106 -4.98 -6.22 -1.49
N MET A 107 -5.26 -5.06 -2.09
CA MET A 107 -4.61 -3.78 -1.77
C MET A 107 -4.93 -3.34 -0.34
N MET A 108 -6.17 -3.51 0.12
CA MET A 108 -6.55 -3.25 1.51
C MET A 108 -5.77 -4.16 2.47
N LEU A 109 -5.66 -5.47 2.18
CA LEU A 109 -4.86 -6.41 3.00
C LEU A 109 -3.36 -6.07 2.98
N ALA A 110 -2.82 -5.68 1.83
CA ALA A 110 -1.45 -5.17 1.74
C ALA A 110 -1.27 -3.91 2.62
N ALA A 111 -2.30 -3.05 2.65
CA ALA A 111 -2.33 -1.86 3.49
C ALA A 111 -2.40 -2.16 4.99
N PHE A 112 -3.15 -3.17 5.42
CA PHE A 112 -3.06 -3.70 6.79
C PHE A 112 -1.62 -4.09 7.15
N GLY A 113 -0.93 -4.77 6.24
CA GLY A 113 0.46 -5.17 6.41
C GLY A 113 1.41 -3.98 6.60
N TYR A 114 1.50 -3.07 5.62
CA TYR A 114 2.47 -1.97 5.71
C TYR A 114 2.13 -0.97 6.81
N VAL A 115 0.83 -0.74 7.12
CA VAL A 115 0.45 0.20 8.19
C VAL A 115 0.83 -0.35 9.57
N LEU A 116 0.74 -1.66 9.80
CA LEU A 116 1.27 -2.28 11.01
C LEU A 116 2.77 -2.00 11.18
N SER A 117 3.55 -2.20 10.10
CA SER A 117 4.98 -1.90 10.10
C SER A 117 5.27 -0.41 10.30
N ASP A 118 4.49 0.46 9.67
CA ASP A 118 4.59 1.91 9.77
C ASP A 118 4.40 2.40 11.21
N VAL A 119 3.37 1.90 11.91
CA VAL A 119 3.13 2.26 13.32
C VAL A 119 4.29 1.82 14.22
N CYS A 120 4.82 0.62 14.00
CA CYS A 120 5.96 0.13 14.77
C CYS A 120 7.22 0.98 14.51
N ALA A 121 7.45 1.36 13.25
CA ALA A 121 8.53 2.26 12.87
C ALA A 121 8.35 3.64 13.52
N ASP A 122 7.17 4.25 13.42
CA ASP A 122 6.83 5.52 14.08
C ASP A 122 7.12 5.45 15.59
N GLY A 123 6.79 4.34 16.24
CA GLY A 123 7.14 4.10 17.63
C GLY A 123 8.66 4.14 17.89
N VAL A 124 9.46 3.44 17.06
CA VAL A 124 10.93 3.45 17.18
C VAL A 124 11.47 4.87 17.02
N VAL A 125 10.93 5.65 16.09
CA VAL A 125 11.29 7.05 15.88
C VAL A 125 11.05 7.90 17.12
N VAL A 126 9.92 7.69 17.81
CA VAL A 126 9.65 8.39 19.08
C VAL A 126 10.68 8.03 20.14
N GLU A 127 11.05 6.75 20.28
CA GLU A 127 12.08 6.33 21.24
C GLU A 127 13.46 6.92 20.92
N LEU A 128 13.81 7.05 19.63
CA LEU A 128 15.04 7.68 19.20
C LEU A 128 15.03 9.20 19.46
N ALA A 129 13.93 9.88 19.12
CA ALA A 129 13.78 11.31 19.33
C ALA A 129 13.82 11.69 20.83
N GLN A 130 13.35 10.81 21.72
CA GLN A 130 13.44 11.03 23.17
C GLN A 130 14.89 11.04 23.69
N ARG A 131 15.82 10.38 22.99
CA ARG A 131 17.25 10.34 23.34
C ARG A 131 18.02 11.58 22.85
N GLU A 132 17.41 12.42 22.01
CA GLU A 132 18.04 13.65 21.52
C GLU A 132 18.15 14.70 22.64
N PRO A 133 19.24 15.51 22.66
CA PRO A 133 19.35 16.67 23.53
C PRO A 133 18.16 17.62 23.33
N LEU A 134 17.71 18.27 24.41
CA LEU A 134 16.55 19.17 24.35
C LEU A 134 16.68 20.31 23.32
N THR A 135 17.92 20.74 23.03
CA THR A 135 18.22 21.79 22.07
C THR A 135 18.00 21.40 20.62
N GLU A 136 18.07 20.11 20.29
CA GLU A 136 17.94 19.59 18.91
C GLU A 136 16.80 18.58 18.76
N ARG A 137 16.00 18.38 19.82
CA ARG A 137 14.92 17.40 19.86
C ARG A 137 13.90 17.66 18.75
N GLY A 138 13.57 16.60 18.00
CA GLY A 138 12.69 16.66 16.84
C GLY A 138 13.43 16.62 15.51
N ARG A 139 14.77 16.65 15.51
CA ARG A 139 15.58 16.49 14.30
C ARG A 139 15.36 15.12 13.66
N THR A 140 15.44 14.04 14.43
CA THR A 140 15.17 12.66 13.95
C THR A 140 13.77 12.56 13.33
N GLN A 141 12.75 13.07 14.01
CA GLN A 141 11.37 13.07 13.48
C GLN A 141 11.27 13.82 12.16
N SER A 142 11.79 15.05 12.11
CA SER A 142 11.75 15.91 10.93
C SER A 142 12.47 15.28 9.74
N THR A 143 13.65 14.71 9.96
CA THR A 143 14.41 14.01 8.91
C THR A 143 13.62 12.83 8.35
N ILE A 144 13.01 12.01 9.19
CA ILE A 144 12.23 10.85 8.74
C ILE A 144 10.99 11.26 7.95
N TYR A 145 10.23 12.25 8.42
CA TYR A 145 9.06 12.73 7.68
C TYR A 145 9.44 13.38 6.34
N ALA A 146 10.57 14.09 6.29
CA ALA A 146 11.11 14.62 5.04
C ALA A 146 11.47 13.49 4.06
N THR A 147 12.22 12.47 4.52
CA THR A 147 12.57 11.30 3.71
C THR A 147 11.33 10.56 3.22
N ARG A 148 10.33 10.35 4.09
CA ARG A 148 9.05 9.71 3.74
C ARG A 148 8.32 10.48 2.65
N THR A 149 8.21 11.79 2.81
CA THR A 149 7.49 12.67 1.86
C THR A 149 8.18 12.70 0.51
N LEU A 150 9.51 12.78 0.50
CA LEU A 150 10.31 12.73 -0.73
C LEU A 150 10.13 11.39 -1.45
N ALA A 151 10.27 10.27 -0.73
CA ALA A 151 10.09 8.93 -1.31
C ALA A 151 8.67 8.72 -1.84
N ALA A 152 7.65 9.18 -1.11
CA ALA A 152 6.26 9.13 -1.58
C ALA A 152 6.06 9.94 -2.86
N THR A 153 6.65 11.14 -2.94
CA THR A 153 6.58 12.00 -4.12
C THR A 153 7.19 11.31 -5.35
N ILE A 154 8.38 10.70 -5.19
CA ILE A 154 9.02 9.92 -6.25
C ILE A 154 8.12 8.75 -6.68
N GLY A 155 7.55 8.02 -5.72
CA GLY A 155 6.63 6.91 -6.01
C GLY A 155 5.37 7.34 -6.78
N GLN A 156 4.79 8.49 -6.44
CA GLN A 156 3.64 9.05 -7.15
C GLN A 156 4.00 9.45 -8.59
N ILE A 157 5.18 10.06 -8.80
CA ILE A 157 5.66 10.41 -10.14
C ILE A 157 5.87 9.14 -10.98
N LEU A 158 6.57 8.14 -10.43
CA LEU A 158 6.82 6.87 -11.13
C LEU A 158 5.52 6.16 -11.50
N THR A 159 4.54 6.13 -10.58
CA THR A 159 3.23 5.54 -10.84
C THR A 159 2.47 6.32 -11.91
N GLY A 160 2.51 7.65 -11.87
CA GLY A 160 1.86 8.51 -12.87
C GLY A 160 2.44 8.34 -14.27
N VAL A 161 3.77 8.17 -14.39
CA VAL A 161 4.45 7.89 -15.67
C VAL A 161 4.17 6.46 -16.14
N ALA A 162 4.21 5.48 -15.24
CA ALA A 162 4.00 4.07 -15.58
C ALA A 162 2.57 3.77 -16.05
N PHE A 163 1.56 4.51 -15.58
CA PHE A 163 0.14 4.33 -15.92
C PHE A 163 -0.38 5.43 -16.87
N ASN A 164 0.43 5.83 -17.86
CA ASN A 164 0.06 6.86 -18.85
C ASN A 164 -0.19 6.32 -20.27
N GLY A 165 -0.29 5.00 -20.46
CA GLY A 165 -0.63 4.41 -21.76
C GLY A 165 -2.09 4.64 -22.16
N ALA A 166 -2.40 4.36 -23.42
CA ALA A 166 -3.74 4.51 -24.00
C ALA A 166 -4.84 3.76 -23.21
N GLU A 167 -4.52 2.56 -22.70
CA GLU A 167 -5.41 1.73 -21.86
C GLU A 167 -5.81 2.38 -20.52
N TYR A 168 -4.98 3.27 -19.99
CA TYR A 168 -5.30 4.07 -18.79
C TYR A 168 -5.81 5.47 -19.15
N GLY A 169 -5.82 5.78 -20.44
CA GLY A 169 -6.32 7.02 -20.98
C GLY A 169 -5.30 8.15 -21.13
N GLY A 170 -4.01 7.84 -21.04
CA GLY A 170 -2.94 8.78 -21.32
C GLY A 170 -2.48 8.74 -22.78
N SER A 171 -1.34 9.36 -23.06
CA SER A 171 -0.83 9.58 -24.42
C SER A 171 0.49 8.90 -24.72
N PHE A 172 1.00 8.07 -23.80
CA PHE A 172 2.31 7.42 -23.99
C PHE A 172 2.17 6.10 -24.76
N ASP A 173 3.19 5.79 -25.57
CA ASP A 173 3.30 4.52 -26.31
C ASP A 173 3.67 3.33 -25.39
N PHE A 174 3.97 3.61 -24.12
CA PHE A 174 4.34 2.62 -23.12
C PHE A 174 3.50 2.78 -21.84
N SER A 175 3.09 1.65 -21.27
CA SER A 175 2.54 1.55 -19.92
C SER A 175 2.95 0.25 -19.26
N LEU A 176 3.02 0.27 -17.93
CA LEU A 176 3.09 -0.95 -17.14
C LEU A 176 1.68 -1.48 -16.89
N SER A 177 1.54 -2.79 -16.97
CA SER A 177 0.34 -3.46 -16.45
C SER A 177 0.32 -3.40 -14.93
N PHE A 178 -0.89 -3.45 -14.35
CA PHE A 178 -1.05 -3.49 -12.90
C PHE A 178 -0.26 -4.61 -12.21
N PRO A 179 -0.24 -5.87 -12.70
CA PRO A 179 0.55 -6.94 -12.07
C PRO A 179 2.06 -6.68 -12.15
N GLN A 180 2.56 -6.12 -13.26
CA GLN A 180 3.98 -5.75 -13.37
C GLN A 180 4.38 -4.72 -12.32
N LEU A 181 3.55 -3.68 -12.10
CA LEU A 181 3.79 -2.72 -11.02
C LEU A 181 3.82 -3.43 -9.65
N MET A 182 2.87 -4.32 -9.37
CA MET A 182 2.82 -5.04 -8.09
C MET A 182 4.07 -5.90 -7.86
N LEU A 183 4.59 -6.55 -8.90
CA LEU A 183 5.85 -7.30 -8.83
C LEU A 183 7.06 -6.38 -8.59
N VAL A 184 7.12 -5.23 -9.24
CA VAL A 184 8.16 -4.22 -8.99
C VAL A 184 8.10 -3.72 -7.54
N LEU A 185 6.91 -3.41 -7.03
CA LEU A 185 6.72 -3.01 -5.64
C LEU A 185 7.09 -4.12 -4.65
N ALA A 186 6.74 -5.37 -4.95
CA ALA A 186 7.14 -6.52 -4.15
C ALA A 186 8.67 -6.66 -4.12
N ALA A 187 9.34 -6.53 -5.27
CA ALA A 187 10.79 -6.58 -5.37
C ALA A 187 11.49 -5.45 -4.61
N CYS A 188 10.91 -4.23 -4.61
CA CYS A 188 11.43 -3.10 -3.84
C CYS A 188 11.18 -3.24 -2.33
N THR A 189 10.09 -3.91 -1.94
CA THR A 189 9.66 -4.03 -0.53
C THR A 189 10.26 -5.27 0.15
N ALA A 190 10.50 -6.36 -0.59
CA ALA A 190 11.06 -7.60 -0.02
C ALA A 190 12.42 -7.41 0.69
N PRO A 191 13.37 -6.59 0.19
CA PRO A 191 14.61 -6.28 0.92
C PRO A 191 14.41 -5.58 2.26
N ILE A 192 13.25 -4.95 2.51
CA ILE A 192 12.95 -4.33 3.81
C ILE A 192 12.88 -5.39 4.91
N LEU A 193 12.50 -6.63 4.61
CA LEU A 193 12.45 -7.73 5.59
C LEU A 193 13.84 -8.03 6.21
N PRO A 194 14.88 -8.39 5.44
CA PRO A 194 16.21 -8.60 6.01
C PRO A 194 16.79 -7.30 6.57
N VAL A 195 16.53 -6.13 5.97
CA VAL A 195 17.01 -4.85 6.53
C VAL A 195 16.42 -4.58 7.91
N THR A 196 15.11 -4.79 8.08
CA THR A 196 14.40 -4.67 9.37
C THR A 196 15.00 -5.61 10.41
N TRP A 197 15.32 -6.85 10.03
CA TRP A 197 15.90 -7.81 10.95
C TRP A 197 17.37 -7.52 11.27
N LEU A 198 18.16 -7.04 10.32
CA LEU A 198 19.60 -6.86 10.56
C LEU A 198 19.93 -5.51 11.22
N TYR A 199 19.21 -4.44 10.87
CA TYR A 199 19.57 -3.08 11.26
C TYR A 199 18.70 -2.48 12.35
N ILE A 200 17.49 -3.01 12.60
CA ILE A 200 16.68 -2.52 13.73
C ILE A 200 17.10 -3.26 14.99
N GLU A 201 17.93 -2.59 15.76
CA GLU A 201 18.30 -3.03 17.10
C GLU A 201 17.20 -2.66 18.10
N GLU A 202 16.62 -3.69 18.71
CA GLU A 202 15.65 -3.54 19.79
C GLU A 202 16.19 -4.29 21.01
N SER A 203 16.25 -3.62 22.16
CA SER A 203 16.60 -4.28 23.41
C SER A 203 15.40 -5.09 23.92
N PRO A 204 15.61 -6.31 24.43
CA PRO A 204 14.52 -7.11 24.98
C PRO A 204 13.84 -6.36 26.13
N LYS A 205 12.50 -6.26 26.10
CA LYS A 205 11.72 -5.68 27.20
C LYS A 205 10.69 -6.68 27.72
N PRO A 206 10.51 -6.81 29.05
CA PRO A 206 9.52 -7.70 29.61
C PRO A 206 8.10 -7.24 29.24
N SER A 207 7.18 -8.20 29.06
CA SER A 207 5.77 -7.93 28.79
C SER A 207 5.14 -7.14 29.94
N VAL A 208 4.29 -6.16 29.61
CA VAL A 208 3.55 -5.38 30.61
C VAL A 208 2.53 -6.31 31.28
N LYS A 209 2.73 -6.60 32.58
CA LYS A 209 1.75 -7.32 33.39
C LYS A 209 0.70 -6.32 33.89
N PHE A 210 -0.46 -6.28 33.24
CA PHE A 210 -1.57 -5.41 33.65
C PHE A 210 -2.06 -5.68 35.09
N SER A 211 -1.73 -6.82 35.68
CA SER A 211 -2.08 -7.17 37.05
C SER A 211 -1.25 -6.46 38.14
N GLN A 212 -0.22 -5.68 37.79
CA GLN A 212 0.69 -5.04 38.77
C GLN A 212 0.61 -3.51 38.81
N VAL A 213 -0.33 -2.89 38.08
CA VAL A 213 -0.47 -1.42 38.00
C VAL A 213 -1.32 -0.83 39.16
N HIS A 214 -1.81 -1.69 40.07
CA HIS A 214 -2.63 -1.30 41.23
C HIS A 214 -2.09 -1.86 42.56
N ALA A 215 -0.82 -1.62 42.87
CA ALA A 215 -0.27 -1.84 44.21
C ALA A 215 0.59 -0.63 44.63
#